data_AF-A0A1F7UWR2-F1
#
_entry.id   AF-A0A1F7UWR2-F1
#
_cell.length_a   1.000
_cell.length_b   1.000
_cell.length_c   1.000
_cell.angle_alpha   90.00
_cell.angle_beta   90.00
_cell.angle_gamma   90.00
#
_symmetry.space_group_name_H-M   'P 1'
#
loop_
_entity.id
_entity.type
_entity.pdbx_description
1 polymer ?
#
loop_
_entity_poly.entity_id
_entity_poly.type
_entity_poly.pdbx_seq_one_letter_code
_entity_poly.pdbx_strand_id
1 'polypeptide(L)'
;MGGTSICRQTITKIFTILLLNFFKNMGVVKKIRSRLQGFTLIELLIVIGIIAVLAAATFVALNPLTRFQDARDARRRTDISAVLSAIKVNQVDNGGTYLAAIADPLKLDNTAYMIGTSATGCDDVGANAIACTDVTIAADADCINLDDGANGLVGKGYLGSIPIAPPAATTYTAAKTGYVLTKSAAGIITIQACDAENVAEIKSSR
;
A
#
# COMPACT_ATOMS: atom_id res chain seq x y z
N MET A 1 -1.91 -13.49 -16.60
CA MET A 1 -2.06 -13.95 -15.21
C MET A 1 -1.40 -15.34 -15.10
N GLY A 2 -0.25 -15.49 -14.43
CA GLY A 2 0.38 -16.82 -14.32
C GLY A 2 1.85 -16.92 -13.90
N GLY A 3 2.56 -15.81 -13.65
CA GLY A 3 4.03 -15.85 -13.44
C GLY A 3 4.52 -16.05 -12.00
N THR A 4 3.74 -15.71 -10.97
CA THR A 4 4.26 -15.61 -9.59
C THR A 4 4.13 -16.89 -8.76
N SER A 5 3.31 -17.85 -9.17
CA SER A 5 3.07 -19.10 -8.42
C SER A 5 4.20 -20.14 -8.54
N ILE A 6 4.96 -20.10 -9.64
CA ILE A 6 6.04 -21.06 -9.93
C ILE A 6 7.29 -20.77 -9.08
N CYS A 7 7.57 -19.50 -8.79
CA CYS A 7 8.71 -19.10 -7.96
C CYS A 7 8.50 -19.50 -6.48
N ARG A 8 7.27 -19.35 -5.97
CA ARG A 8 6.93 -19.70 -4.57
C ARG A 8 7.02 -21.21 -4.30
N GLN A 9 6.50 -22.07 -5.18
CA GLN A 9 6.59 -23.53 -5.00
C GLN A 9 8.02 -24.06 -5.09
N THR A 10 8.86 -23.46 -5.93
CA THR A 10 10.25 -23.90 -6.11
C THR A 10 11.09 -23.56 -4.88
N ILE A 11 10.91 -22.37 -4.29
CA ILE A 11 11.60 -21.96 -3.07
C ILE A 11 11.14 -22.79 -1.85
N THR A 12 9.85 -23.07 -1.69
CA THR A 12 9.37 -23.91 -0.58
C THR A 12 9.85 -25.36 -0.71
N LYS A 13 9.90 -25.94 -1.92
CA LYS A 13 10.46 -27.29 -2.16
C LYS A 13 11.97 -27.33 -1.88
N ILE A 14 12.73 -26.34 -2.34
CA ILE A 14 14.18 -26.24 -2.07
C ILE A 14 14.43 -26.12 -0.56
N PHE A 15 13.68 -25.26 0.14
CA PHE A 15 13.82 -25.10 1.59
C PHE A 15 13.46 -26.37 2.36
N THR A 16 12.39 -27.06 1.96
CA THR A 16 12.00 -28.34 2.58
C THR A 16 13.11 -29.39 2.40
N ILE A 17 13.71 -29.47 1.20
CA ILE A 17 14.84 -30.37 0.90
C ILE A 17 16.10 -29.98 1.70
N LEU A 18 16.40 -28.68 1.80
CA LEU A 18 17.56 -28.17 2.56
C LEU A 18 17.42 -28.44 4.06
N LEU A 19 16.22 -28.22 4.61
CA LEU A 19 15.90 -28.43 6.02
C LEU A 19 15.91 -29.94 6.34
N LEU A 20 15.34 -30.79 5.48
CA LEU A 20 15.44 -32.25 5.59
C LEU A 20 16.88 -32.76 5.55
N ASN A 21 17.73 -32.20 4.69
CA ASN A 21 19.14 -32.58 4.61
C ASN A 21 19.95 -32.09 5.81
N PHE A 22 19.64 -30.90 6.35
CA PHE A 22 20.25 -30.39 7.57
C PHE A 22 19.94 -31.28 8.79
N PHE A 23 18.68 -31.71 8.95
CA PHE A 23 18.28 -32.63 10.03
C PHE A 23 18.84 -34.06 9.85
N LYS A 24 18.98 -34.54 8.61
CA LYS A 24 19.60 -35.85 8.34
C LYS A 24 21.07 -35.93 8.74
N ASN A 25 21.79 -34.82 8.72
CA ASN A 25 23.24 -34.79 8.94
C ASN A 25 23.64 -34.47 10.40
N MET A 26 22.68 -34.24 11.30
CA MET A 26 22.96 -33.96 12.70
C MET A 26 23.20 -35.28 13.46
N GLY A 27 24.45 -35.72 13.44
CA GLY A 27 24.92 -36.94 14.11
C GLY A 27 24.62 -36.94 15.62
N VAL A 28 24.11 -38.09 16.09
CA VAL A 28 23.71 -38.39 17.47
C VAL A 28 24.85 -38.09 18.46
N VAL A 29 24.61 -37.17 19.39
CA VAL A 29 25.58 -36.76 20.42
C VAL A 29 25.70 -37.81 21.52
N LYS A 30 26.92 -38.26 21.79
CA LYS A 30 27.27 -39.28 22.80
C LYS A 30 27.21 -38.71 24.23
N LYS A 31 26.68 -39.51 25.15
CA LYS A 31 26.34 -39.16 26.55
C LYS A 31 27.58 -38.76 27.37
N ILE A 32 27.69 -37.48 27.73
CA ILE A 32 28.70 -36.97 28.66
C ILE A 32 28.02 -36.75 30.03
N ARG A 33 28.51 -37.44 31.07
CA ARG A 33 28.10 -37.23 32.47
C ARG A 33 28.96 -36.12 33.08
N SER A 34 28.36 -35.06 33.59
CA SER A 34 28.97 -34.25 34.65
C SER A 34 27.90 -33.69 35.59
N ARG A 35 28.17 -33.76 36.90
CA ARG A 35 27.43 -33.08 37.96
C ARG A 35 28.20 -31.80 38.29
N LEU A 36 27.75 -30.66 37.80
CA LEU A 36 28.11 -29.31 38.25
C LEU A 36 27.02 -28.36 37.73
N GLN A 37 26.47 -27.52 38.60
CA GLN A 37 25.35 -26.61 38.31
C GLN A 37 25.86 -25.31 37.67
N GLY A 38 26.42 -25.42 36.47
CA GLY A 38 26.65 -24.30 35.57
C GLY A 38 26.01 -24.60 34.22
N PHE A 39 25.57 -23.57 33.50
CA PHE A 39 25.13 -23.73 32.11
C PHE A 39 26.22 -24.44 31.33
N THR A 40 25.90 -25.61 30.80
CA THR A 40 26.86 -26.37 30.02
C THR A 40 27.06 -25.66 28.67
N LEU A 41 28.29 -25.64 28.14
CA LEU A 41 28.55 -25.07 26.81
C LEU A 41 27.67 -25.72 25.72
N ILE A 42 27.33 -27.00 25.92
CA ILE A 42 26.44 -27.74 25.01
C ILE A 42 24.97 -27.28 25.11
N GLU A 43 24.49 -26.86 26.28
CA GLU A 43 23.15 -26.28 26.42
C GLU A 43 23.02 -25.00 25.60
N LEU A 44 23.99 -24.09 25.72
CA LEU A 44 23.98 -22.85 24.96
C LEU A 44 24.13 -23.10 23.45
N LEU A 45 24.94 -24.10 23.07
CA LEU A 45 25.13 -24.47 21.67
C LEU A 45 23.86 -25.02 21.01
N ILE A 46 23.08 -25.83 21.73
CA ILE A 46 21.80 -26.33 21.22
C ILE A 46 20.79 -25.19 21.08
N VAL A 47 20.75 -24.25 22.05
CA VAL A 47 19.80 -23.12 22.03
C VAL A 47 20.05 -22.23 20.81
N ILE A 48 21.29 -21.80 20.56
CA ILE A 48 21.59 -20.97 19.38
C ILE A 48 21.34 -21.74 18.08
N GLY A 49 21.52 -23.07 18.08
CA GLY A 49 21.18 -23.94 16.96
C GLY A 49 19.68 -23.95 16.66
N ILE A 50 18.84 -24.11 17.69
CA ILE A 50 17.37 -24.07 17.55
C ILE A 50 16.91 -22.69 17.09
N ILE A 51 17.45 -21.60 17.66
CA ILE A 51 17.11 -20.23 17.27
C ILE A 51 17.45 -19.99 15.80
N ALA A 52 18.61 -20.45 15.32
CA ALA A 52 19.01 -20.31 13.92
C ALA A 52 18.04 -21.03 12.96
N VAL A 53 17.61 -22.25 13.29
CA VAL A 53 16.65 -23.01 12.47
C VAL A 53 15.28 -22.33 12.47
N LEU A 54 14.78 -21.89 13.62
CA LEU A 54 13.50 -21.19 13.72
C LEU A 54 13.52 -19.86 12.95
N ALA A 55 14.59 -19.07 13.07
CA ALA A 55 14.74 -17.80 12.36
C ALA A 55 14.77 -18.00 10.83
N ALA A 56 15.49 -19.01 10.34
CA ALA A 56 15.50 -19.34 8.91
C ALA A 56 14.10 -19.77 8.41
N ALA A 57 13.39 -20.59 9.19
CA ALA A 57 12.05 -21.05 8.84
C ALA A 57 11.02 -19.91 8.80
N THR A 58 11.04 -19.00 9.77
CA THR A 58 10.08 -17.88 9.81
C THR A 58 10.32 -16.88 8.68
N PHE A 59 11.59 -16.60 8.33
CA PHE A 59 11.92 -15.68 7.23
C PHE A 59 11.38 -16.18 5.89
N VAL A 60 11.53 -17.47 5.59
CA VAL A 60 11.03 -18.08 4.35
C VAL A 60 9.49 -18.16 4.36
N ALA A 61 8.88 -18.46 5.51
CA ALA A 61 7.43 -18.62 5.62
C ALA A 61 6.67 -17.30 5.45
N LEU A 62 7.17 -16.21 6.05
CA LEU A 62 6.40 -14.97 6.18
C LEU A 62 6.57 -13.99 5.02
N ASN A 63 7.65 -14.07 4.24
CA ASN A 63 8.00 -13.08 3.21
C ASN A 63 7.67 -11.64 3.67
N PRO A 64 8.47 -11.06 4.59
CA PRO A 64 8.12 -9.80 5.25
C PRO A 64 7.83 -8.67 4.27
N LEU A 65 8.47 -8.68 3.10
CA LEU A 65 8.26 -7.68 2.06
C LEU A 65 6.79 -7.63 1.60
N THR A 66 6.19 -8.78 1.28
CA THR A 66 4.79 -8.81 0.81
C THR A 66 3.80 -8.44 1.91
N ARG A 67 4.13 -8.72 3.17
CA ARG A 67 3.31 -8.30 4.32
C ARG A 67 3.29 -6.79 4.51
N PHE A 68 4.42 -6.11 4.29
CA PHE A 68 4.45 -4.65 4.31
C PHE A 68 3.68 -4.04 3.14
N GLN A 69 3.76 -4.65 1.95
CA GLN A 69 2.98 -4.26 0.78
C GLN A 69 1.47 -4.42 1.04
N ASP A 70 1.05 -5.56 1.59
CA ASP A 70 -0.34 -5.81 1.99
C ASP A 70 -0.86 -4.75 2.97
N ALA A 71 -0.05 -4.36 3.96
CA ALA A 71 -0.41 -3.32 4.93
C ALA A 71 -0.57 -1.94 4.29
N ARG A 72 0.31 -1.58 3.33
CA ARG A 72 0.19 -0.33 2.57
C ARG A 72 -1.02 -0.32 1.65
N ASP A 73 -1.29 -1.42 0.95
CA ASP A 73 -2.49 -1.56 0.13
C ASP A 73 -3.78 -1.51 0.96
N ALA A 74 -3.79 -2.11 2.16
CA ALA A 74 -4.92 -2.01 3.09
C ALA A 74 -5.15 -0.56 3.56
N ARG A 75 -4.07 0.18 3.83
CA ARG A 75 -4.14 1.62 4.11
C ARG A 75 -4.72 2.40 2.92
N ARG A 76 -4.24 2.16 1.70
CA ARG A 76 -4.78 2.79 0.48
C ARG A 76 -6.29 2.55 0.34
N ARG A 77 -6.77 1.34 0.58
CA ARG A 77 -8.22 1.00 0.56
C ARG A 77 -9.03 1.79 1.58
N THR A 78 -8.47 1.97 2.78
CA THR A 78 -9.11 2.75 3.85
C THR A 78 -9.16 4.23 3.47
N ASP A 79 -8.06 4.77 2.96
CA ASP A 79 -7.93 6.17 2.56
C ASP A 79 -8.89 6.54 1.42
N ILE A 80 -8.96 5.73 0.35
CA ILE A 80 -9.91 5.98 -0.76
C ILE A 80 -11.36 5.90 -0.30
N SER A 81 -11.67 4.99 0.65
CA SER A 81 -13.03 4.83 1.17
C SER A 81 -13.43 6.02 2.04
N ALA A 82 -12.49 6.57 2.82
CA ALA A 82 -12.70 7.76 3.64
C ALA A 82 -12.96 8.99 2.78
N VAL A 83 -12.13 9.23 1.76
CA VAL A 83 -12.30 10.36 0.81
C VAL A 83 -13.61 10.24 0.06
N LEU A 84 -13.92 9.06 -0.49
CA LEU A 84 -15.16 8.84 -1.23
C LEU A 84 -16.41 9.05 -0.35
N SER A 85 -16.37 8.57 0.90
CA SER A 85 -17.47 8.75 1.85
C SER A 85 -17.63 10.22 2.23
N ALA A 86 -16.53 10.95 2.48
CA ALA A 86 -16.56 12.37 2.79
C ALA A 86 -17.17 13.20 1.64
N ILE A 87 -16.79 12.90 0.39
CA ILE A 87 -17.37 13.55 -0.80
C ILE A 87 -18.88 13.29 -0.87
N LYS A 88 -19.32 12.05 -0.65
CA LYS A 88 -20.75 11.70 -0.71
C LYS A 88 -21.56 12.30 0.42
N VAL A 89 -21.06 12.29 1.65
CA VAL A 89 -21.74 12.94 2.78
C VAL A 89 -21.84 14.45 2.52
N ASN A 90 -20.75 15.08 2.07
CA ASN A 90 -20.79 16.49 1.68
C ASN A 90 -21.84 16.74 0.58
N GLN A 91 -21.91 15.90 -0.44
CA GLN A 91 -22.89 16.02 -1.51
C GLN A 91 -24.34 15.93 -0.96
N VAL A 92 -24.61 14.97 -0.08
CA VAL A 92 -25.94 14.78 0.53
C VAL A 92 -26.34 15.99 1.36
N ASP A 93 -25.44 16.50 2.19
CA ASP A 93 -25.70 17.65 3.06
C ASP A 93 -25.89 18.95 2.28
N ASN A 94 -25.36 19.02 1.04
CA ASN A 94 -25.49 20.17 0.15
C ASN A 94 -26.52 19.93 -0.98
N GLY A 95 -27.54 19.12 -0.71
CA GLY A 95 -28.69 18.96 -1.62
C GLY A 95 -28.34 18.34 -2.98
N GLY A 96 -27.32 17.48 -3.03
CA GLY A 96 -26.87 16.82 -4.26
C GLY A 96 -25.75 17.57 -4.99
N THR A 97 -25.36 18.76 -4.53
CA THR A 97 -24.34 19.60 -5.16
C THR A 97 -22.94 19.18 -4.73
N TYR A 98 -22.03 19.04 -5.70
CA TYR A 98 -20.63 18.74 -5.44
C TYR A 98 -19.86 20.00 -5.01
N LEU A 99 -18.77 19.79 -4.27
CA LEU A 99 -17.77 20.82 -3.97
C LEU A 99 -17.25 21.44 -5.27
N ALA A 100 -16.89 22.73 -5.27
CA ALA A 100 -16.47 23.45 -6.48
C ALA A 100 -15.36 22.73 -7.26
N ALA A 101 -14.37 22.17 -6.56
CA ALA A 101 -13.28 21.39 -7.14
C ALA A 101 -13.72 20.10 -7.88
N ILE A 102 -14.94 19.60 -7.63
CA ILE A 102 -15.53 18.39 -8.26
C ILE A 102 -16.70 18.76 -9.19
N ALA A 103 -17.26 19.96 -9.02
CA ALA A 103 -18.39 20.46 -9.79
C ALA A 103 -17.99 21.01 -11.16
N ASP A 104 -16.73 21.38 -11.36
CA ASP A 104 -16.21 21.88 -12.63
C ASP A 104 -16.46 20.85 -13.75
N PRO A 105 -17.29 21.15 -14.76
CA PRO A 105 -17.60 20.23 -15.85
C PRO A 105 -16.44 20.07 -16.84
N LEU A 106 -15.45 20.97 -16.83
CA LEU A 106 -14.25 20.86 -17.67
C LEU A 106 -13.19 19.96 -17.02
N LYS A 107 -13.33 19.67 -15.73
CA LYS A 107 -12.48 18.72 -15.01
C LYS A 107 -13.28 17.45 -14.74
N LEU A 108 -12.59 16.32 -14.80
CA LEU A 108 -13.11 15.03 -14.33
C LEU A 108 -14.22 14.39 -15.18
N ASP A 109 -14.40 14.70 -16.48
CA ASP A 109 -15.30 13.91 -17.35
C ASP A 109 -14.63 12.59 -17.78
N ASN A 110 -14.85 11.53 -16.99
CA ASN A 110 -14.22 10.21 -17.12
C ASN A 110 -12.68 10.25 -17.17
N THR A 111 -12.10 11.35 -16.71
CA THR A 111 -10.68 11.63 -16.76
C THR A 111 -10.16 11.71 -15.32
N ALA A 112 -9.02 11.09 -15.04
CA ALA A 112 -8.44 11.05 -13.71
C ALA A 112 -7.55 12.27 -13.46
N TYR A 113 -7.70 12.89 -12.29
CA TYR A 113 -6.86 14.01 -11.86
C TYR A 113 -6.30 13.73 -10.48
N MET A 114 -5.05 14.11 -10.24
CA MET A 114 -4.41 13.98 -8.94
C MET A 114 -5.11 14.85 -7.90
N ILE A 115 -5.38 14.27 -6.73
CA ILE A 115 -5.81 15.01 -5.55
C ILE A 115 -4.58 15.64 -4.91
N GLY A 116 -4.64 16.93 -4.59
CA GLY A 116 -3.55 17.64 -3.94
C GLY A 116 -3.69 19.15 -4.02
N THR A 117 -2.78 19.85 -3.35
CA THR A 117 -2.79 21.32 -3.27
C THR A 117 -1.90 22.00 -4.30
N SER A 118 -1.18 21.25 -5.15
CA SER A 118 -0.29 21.86 -6.15
C SER A 118 -1.09 22.52 -7.29
N ALA A 119 -0.66 23.72 -7.67
CA ALA A 119 -1.14 24.43 -8.86
C ALA A 119 -0.26 24.20 -10.10
N THR A 120 0.71 23.28 -10.01
CA THR A 120 1.56 22.88 -11.15
C THR A 120 1.92 21.40 -11.10
N GLY A 121 2.03 20.78 -12.27
CA GLY A 121 2.64 19.46 -12.47
C GLY A 121 1.84 18.31 -11.87
N CYS A 122 0.51 18.44 -11.80
CA CYS A 122 -0.37 17.38 -11.31
C CYS A 122 -0.67 16.30 -12.35
N ASP A 123 0.01 16.36 -13.49
CA ASP A 123 -0.02 15.40 -14.58
C ASP A 123 1.01 14.28 -14.40
N ASP A 124 0.87 13.26 -15.24
CA ASP A 124 1.81 12.15 -15.40
C ASP A 124 2.68 12.31 -16.66
N VAL A 125 2.61 13.46 -17.35
CA VAL A 125 3.34 13.72 -18.59
C VAL A 125 4.38 14.83 -18.41
N GLY A 126 5.65 14.53 -18.70
CA GLY A 126 6.73 15.53 -18.76
C GLY A 126 7.69 15.50 -17.57
N ALA A 127 8.55 16.53 -17.45
CA ALA A 127 9.65 16.56 -16.48
C ALA A 127 9.21 16.58 -14.99
N ASN A 128 7.94 16.88 -14.74
CA ASN A 128 7.32 16.95 -13.41
C ASN A 128 6.34 15.80 -13.15
N ALA A 129 6.30 14.81 -14.06
CA ALA A 129 5.42 13.65 -13.98
C ALA A 129 5.58 12.93 -12.65
N ILE A 130 4.45 12.75 -11.97
CA ILE A 130 4.37 11.81 -10.87
C ILE A 130 4.38 10.42 -11.47
N ALA A 131 5.24 9.51 -11.01
CA ALA A 131 5.09 8.11 -11.39
C ALA A 131 3.81 7.57 -10.71
N CYS A 132 2.75 7.51 -11.51
CA CYS A 132 1.47 6.89 -11.21
C CYS A 132 1.31 5.77 -12.24
N THR A 133 1.45 4.52 -11.83
CA THR A 133 1.53 3.40 -12.79
C THR A 133 0.19 2.80 -13.14
N ASP A 134 -0.81 2.97 -12.26
CA ASP A 134 -2.07 2.23 -12.36
C ASP A 134 -3.17 3.02 -13.10
N VAL A 135 -2.96 4.30 -13.35
CA VAL A 135 -3.92 5.20 -13.98
C VAL A 135 -3.22 6.35 -14.68
N THR A 136 -3.66 6.65 -15.90
CA THR A 136 -3.20 7.84 -16.63
C THR A 136 -3.90 9.07 -16.08
N ILE A 137 -3.12 10.06 -15.68
CA ILE A 137 -3.61 11.33 -15.15
C ILE A 137 -3.70 12.32 -16.30
N ALA A 138 -4.77 13.13 -16.35
CA ALA A 138 -4.86 14.17 -17.36
C ALA A 138 -3.68 15.15 -17.29
N ALA A 139 -3.28 15.65 -18.46
CA ALA A 139 -2.44 16.83 -18.56
C ALA A 139 -3.23 18.06 -18.07
N ASP A 140 -3.11 18.36 -16.77
CA ASP A 140 -3.64 19.56 -16.14
C ASP A 140 -2.52 20.29 -15.41
N ALA A 141 -2.60 21.62 -15.43
CA ALA A 141 -1.73 22.47 -14.63
C ALA A 141 -1.99 22.24 -13.13
N ASP A 142 -3.25 22.11 -12.71
CA ASP A 142 -3.62 22.11 -11.30
C ASP A 142 -4.14 20.74 -10.80
N CYS A 143 -3.86 20.42 -9.54
CA CYS A 143 -4.47 19.29 -8.85
C CYS A 143 -5.91 19.62 -8.44
N ILE A 144 -6.70 18.58 -8.16
CA ILE A 144 -7.99 18.74 -7.50
C ILE A 144 -7.74 18.97 -6.00
N ASN A 145 -7.85 20.21 -5.56
CA ASN A 145 -7.73 20.57 -4.15
C ASN A 145 -9.06 20.33 -3.42
N LEU A 146 -9.11 19.25 -2.63
CA LEU A 146 -10.24 18.92 -1.76
C LEU A 146 -10.17 19.59 -0.38
N ASP A 147 -9.07 20.30 -0.08
CA ASP A 147 -8.82 21.01 1.18
C ASP A 147 -8.63 22.52 0.92
N ASP A 148 -9.60 23.12 0.24
CA ASP A 148 -9.65 24.56 -0.03
C ASP A 148 -10.09 25.37 1.21
N GLY A 149 -9.36 25.22 2.31
CA GLY A 149 -9.65 25.88 3.59
C GLY A 149 -11.08 25.60 4.07
N ALA A 150 -11.80 26.66 4.47
CA ALA A 150 -13.18 26.56 4.96
C ALA A 150 -14.18 26.02 3.91
N ASN A 151 -13.82 26.03 2.63
CA ASN A 151 -14.67 25.54 1.55
C ASN A 151 -14.41 24.06 1.23
N GLY A 152 -13.26 23.51 1.65
CA GLY A 152 -12.84 22.13 1.44
C GLY A 152 -13.53 21.10 2.35
N LEU A 153 -13.29 19.82 2.08
CA LEU A 153 -13.82 18.71 2.89
C LEU A 153 -13.30 18.76 4.34
N VAL A 154 -12.05 19.16 4.53
CA VAL A 154 -11.43 19.25 5.86
C VAL A 154 -11.97 20.44 6.63
N GLY A 155 -11.96 21.65 6.05
CA GLY A 155 -12.50 22.83 6.72
C GLY A 155 -13.99 22.76 7.03
N LYS A 156 -14.76 21.99 6.26
CA LYS A 156 -16.18 21.69 6.56
C LYS A 156 -16.39 20.52 7.52
N GLY A 157 -15.33 19.84 7.96
CA GLY A 157 -15.39 18.76 8.97
C GLY A 157 -15.82 17.39 8.45
N TYR A 158 -15.88 17.17 7.13
CA TYR A 158 -16.19 15.85 6.55
C TYR A 158 -15.01 14.89 6.61
N LEU A 159 -13.80 15.42 6.81
CA LEU A 159 -12.57 14.65 6.91
C LEU A 159 -11.60 15.34 7.87
N GLY A 160 -10.80 14.58 8.63
CA GLY A 160 -9.79 15.16 9.53
C GLY A 160 -8.57 15.73 8.79
N SER A 161 -8.21 15.14 7.64
CA SER A 161 -7.13 15.58 6.76
C SER A 161 -7.23 14.81 5.44
N ILE A 162 -6.80 15.40 4.32
CA ILE A 162 -6.68 14.64 3.07
C ILE A 162 -5.54 13.59 3.23
N PRO A 163 -5.83 12.30 3.03
CA PRO A 163 -4.81 11.26 3.18
C PRO A 163 -3.75 11.36 2.08
N ILE A 164 -2.53 11.00 2.44
CA ILE A 164 -1.39 10.89 1.52
C ILE A 164 -1.05 9.41 1.42
N ALA A 165 -0.94 8.91 0.19
CA ALA A 165 -0.66 7.52 -0.07
C ALA A 165 0.69 7.11 0.54
N PRO A 166 0.76 5.91 1.16
CA PRO A 166 2.02 5.40 1.67
C PRO A 166 3.02 5.23 0.50
N PRO A 167 4.32 5.46 0.76
CA PRO A 167 5.32 5.44 -0.29
C PRO A 167 5.41 4.06 -0.96
N ALA A 168 5.50 4.06 -2.28
CA ALA A 168 5.78 2.91 -3.12
C ALA A 168 7.05 3.19 -3.93
N ALA A 169 6.96 3.23 -5.27
CA ALA A 169 8.05 3.71 -6.12
C ALA A 169 8.24 5.23 -5.98
N THR A 170 7.14 5.95 -5.72
CA THR A 170 7.11 7.40 -5.52
C THR A 170 6.84 7.75 -4.06
N THR A 171 7.40 8.86 -3.59
CA THR A 171 7.01 9.48 -2.32
C THR A 171 6.02 10.61 -2.59
N TYR A 172 4.83 10.48 -2.00
CA TYR A 172 3.75 11.45 -2.15
C TYR A 172 3.78 12.51 -1.04
N THR A 173 3.15 13.66 -1.31
CA THR A 173 3.07 14.80 -0.38
C THR A 173 1.66 15.39 -0.39
N ALA A 174 1.36 16.39 0.45
CA ALA A 174 0.06 17.08 0.41
C ALA A 174 -0.18 17.78 -0.95
N ALA A 175 0.90 18.19 -1.63
CA ALA A 175 0.81 18.80 -2.96
C ALA A 175 0.33 17.80 -4.01
N LYS A 176 0.67 16.51 -3.84
CA LYS A 176 0.47 15.41 -4.77
C LYS A 176 0.27 14.12 -3.98
N THR A 177 -0.98 13.79 -3.67
CA THR A 177 -1.29 12.82 -2.60
C THR A 177 -1.10 11.36 -2.99
N GLY A 178 -0.99 11.06 -4.29
CA GLY A 178 -0.97 9.67 -4.79
C GLY A 178 -2.35 9.03 -4.90
N TYR A 179 -3.40 9.82 -4.71
CA TYR A 179 -4.78 9.44 -5.02
C TYR A 179 -5.30 10.29 -6.16
N VAL A 180 -6.07 9.67 -7.04
CA VAL A 180 -6.72 10.34 -8.16
C VAL A 180 -8.23 10.30 -7.99
N LEU A 181 -8.88 11.32 -8.51
CA LEU A 181 -10.32 11.43 -8.57
C LEU A 181 -10.76 11.39 -10.03
N THR A 182 -11.81 10.63 -10.30
CA THR A 182 -12.53 10.62 -11.58
C THR A 182 -14.01 10.76 -11.30
N LYS A 183 -14.72 11.53 -12.12
CA LYS A 183 -16.17 11.61 -12.11
C LYS A 183 -16.69 11.07 -13.45
N SER A 184 -17.79 10.35 -13.45
CA SER A 184 -18.42 9.96 -14.71
C SER A 184 -19.47 11.00 -15.11
N ALA A 185 -19.89 10.99 -16.37
CA ALA A 185 -21.03 11.76 -16.84
C ALA A 185 -22.33 11.46 -16.04
N ALA A 186 -22.46 10.26 -15.48
CA ALA A 186 -23.55 9.87 -14.59
C ALA A 186 -23.40 10.40 -13.14
N GLY A 187 -22.33 11.13 -12.85
CA GLY A 187 -22.05 11.68 -11.53
C GLY A 187 -21.47 10.67 -10.53
N ILE A 188 -21.09 9.46 -10.96
CA ILE A 188 -20.38 8.48 -10.10
C ILE A 188 -18.97 9.01 -9.83
N ILE A 189 -18.57 9.03 -8.56
CA ILE A 189 -17.23 9.42 -8.14
C ILE A 189 -16.40 8.16 -7.94
N THR A 190 -15.21 8.14 -8.53
CA THR A 190 -14.22 7.08 -8.35
C THR A 190 -12.97 7.68 -7.74
N ILE A 191 -12.49 7.07 -6.66
CA ILE A 191 -11.18 7.36 -6.07
C ILE A 191 -10.30 6.14 -6.30
N GLN A 192 -9.10 6.38 -6.82
CA GLN A 192 -8.12 5.34 -7.13
C GLN A 192 -6.75 5.73 -6.57
N ALA A 193 -6.00 4.74 -6.07
CA ALA A 193 -4.60 4.92 -5.70
C ALA A 193 -3.70 4.76 -6.94
N CYS A 194 -2.62 5.54 -7.00
CA CYS A 194 -1.70 5.54 -8.14
C CYS A 194 -0.81 4.29 -8.24
N ASP A 195 -0.37 3.76 -7.10
CA ASP A 195 0.64 2.69 -7.02
C ASP A 195 0.14 1.56 -6.10
N ALA A 196 -0.63 0.62 -6.64
CA ALA A 196 -0.93 -0.64 -5.97
C ALA A 196 0.29 -1.58 -6.04
N GLU A 197 0.55 -2.33 -4.96
CA GLU A 197 1.78 -3.12 -4.87
C GLU A 197 1.56 -4.62 -5.08
N ASN A 198 0.50 -5.18 -4.50
CA ASN A 198 0.19 -6.61 -4.61
C ASN A 198 -1.04 -6.91 -5.49
N VAL A 199 -1.68 -5.87 -6.02
CA VAL A 199 -2.83 -5.98 -6.93
C VAL A 199 -2.63 -5.04 -8.12
N ALA A 200 -3.38 -5.24 -9.19
CA ALA A 200 -3.24 -4.44 -10.41
C ALA A 200 -3.74 -3.00 -10.26
N GLU A 201 -4.74 -2.78 -9.39
CA GLU A 201 -5.28 -1.45 -9.09
C GLU A 201 -6.04 -1.47 -7.76
N ILE A 202 -6.12 -0.31 -7.10
CA ILE A 202 -6.93 -0.11 -5.89
C ILE A 202 -7.85 1.09 -6.13
N LYS A 203 -9.13 0.82 -6.40
CA LYS A 203 -10.15 1.84 -6.65
C LYS A 203 -11.48 1.53 -5.97
N SER A 204 -12.27 2.57 -5.74
CA SER A 204 -13.63 2.48 -5.21
C SER A 204 -14.51 3.54 -5.85
N SER A 205 -15.74 3.16 -6.21
CA SER A 205 -16.69 4.02 -6.93
C SER A 205 -18.05 4.05 -6.23
N ARG A 206 -18.66 5.23 -6.11
CA ARG A 206 -20.01 5.44 -5.54
C ARG A 206 -20.72 6.63 -6.16
#